data_AF-A0A7J2HT13-F1
#
_entry.id   AF-A0A7J2HT13-F1
#
_cell.length_a   1.000
_cell.length_b   1.000
_cell.length_c   1.000
_cell.angle_alpha   90.00
_cell.angle_beta   90.00
_cell.angle_gamma   90.00
#
_symmetry.space_group_name_H-M   'P 1'
#
loop_
_entity.id
_entity.type
_entity.pdbx_description
1 polymer ?
#
loop_
_entity_poly.entity_id
_entity_poly.type
_entity_poly.pdbx_seq_one_letter_code
_entity_poly.pdbx_strand_id
1 'polypeptide(L)'
;VSRILFLGDILVSIGDLIENNAEIRRPGYCEEWWAEELRKALDDRGDLPEAMAGKIRWILEDPLRRKPSAEESLRISLALGVPLHPEHLPYWSNASIEDLETLRSWIRRGLKASSISRDGAILPYSGRVKEVLTRLLVEHRVSGNGIMLPTSWLKVLIACLRPFDHEKELDQNGDIFSAIEKISGIKQRDKAGSFIGARMGRPEKAAQREMSPPVNVLFPVGEAGGSSRDLISATRNGAKAVVELASRRCGDCGEITWMERCPKCGRPTKLMGVCESCGLEVEYAGDGACPRCGGRVIYSRRYLVNFGEELYKALKRISEQAPPKLKGVKGLNSLAKVPELLEKGVLRAKYGLCIYKDGTIRFDATNVPLTHFTPRQVGVPVEKLRELGYAHDIRGRRLESPDQVLELMIQDVVIPRRAAEHLLKVSKFIDDLLVKLAGMQPFYKLSSIDDLLGHLVAALSPHTYAGVVGRIIGFTDSLACLAHPIFHAAKRRDCDGDEDSIMLLLDPLINFSKLYLPARVGGRMDTPLLITVIIDPREVDEQAHNLDVIDRIPLEFYEAAEKERHISELAGRIPTIGYLLKAGRELRIGYTHPQRSLTAHPVESSY
;
A
#
# COMPACT_ATOMS: atom_id res chain seq x y z
N VAL A 1 -20.21 19.02 -10.74
CA VAL A 1 -21.06 17.86 -10.38
C VAL A 1 -22.17 18.37 -9.47
N SER A 2 -23.45 18.16 -9.79
CA SER A 2 -24.58 18.59 -8.94
C SER A 2 -25.00 17.52 -7.92
N ARG A 3 -24.88 16.24 -8.28
CA ARG A 3 -25.13 15.08 -7.42
C ARG A 3 -24.37 13.86 -7.94
N ILE A 4 -23.87 13.03 -7.02
CA ILE A 4 -23.33 11.70 -7.33
C ILE A 4 -24.46 10.69 -7.06
N LEU A 5 -24.84 9.91 -8.06
CA LEU A 5 -25.93 8.92 -7.97
C LEU A 5 -25.40 7.54 -7.58
N PHE A 6 -24.21 7.21 -8.05
CA PHE A 6 -23.52 5.96 -7.79
C PHE A 6 -22.03 6.27 -7.66
N LEU A 7 -21.39 5.82 -6.58
CA LEU A 7 -19.96 6.07 -6.33
C LEU A 7 -19.06 5.27 -7.27
N GLY A 8 -19.60 4.20 -7.85
CA GLY A 8 -18.86 3.25 -8.68
C GLY A 8 -18.59 1.95 -7.94
N ASP A 9 -17.73 1.14 -8.53
CA ASP A 9 -17.45 -0.22 -8.08
C ASP A 9 -16.36 -0.25 -7.00
N ILE A 10 -16.46 -1.24 -6.11
CA ILE A 10 -15.39 -1.60 -5.18
C ILE A 10 -15.04 -3.07 -5.43
N LEU A 11 -13.78 -3.32 -5.74
CA LEU A 11 -13.28 -4.68 -5.96
C LEU A 11 -12.87 -5.27 -4.62
N VAL A 12 -13.45 -6.41 -4.26
CA VAL A 12 -13.15 -7.17 -3.05
C VAL A 12 -12.52 -8.49 -3.46
N SER A 13 -11.38 -8.84 -2.87
CA SER A 13 -10.70 -10.09 -3.20
C SER A 13 -11.49 -11.28 -2.65
N ILE A 14 -11.36 -12.44 -3.30
CA ILE A 14 -11.95 -13.67 -2.75
C ILE A 14 -11.17 -14.07 -1.49
N GLY A 15 -9.86 -13.80 -1.45
CA GLY A 15 -9.03 -14.00 -0.28
C GLY A 15 -9.55 -13.27 0.96
N ASP A 16 -10.04 -12.03 0.83
CA ASP A 16 -10.65 -11.30 1.95
C ASP A 16 -11.91 -12.00 2.47
N LEU A 17 -12.71 -12.60 1.58
CA LEU A 17 -13.89 -13.37 2.00
C LEU A 17 -13.46 -14.63 2.76
N ILE A 18 -12.41 -15.32 2.29
CA ILE A 18 -11.86 -16.53 2.93
C ILE A 18 -11.31 -16.18 4.32
N GLU A 19 -10.48 -15.15 4.41
CA GLU A 19 -9.88 -14.66 5.66
C GLU A 19 -10.95 -14.33 6.70
N ASN A 20 -11.98 -13.59 6.29
CA ASN A 20 -13.05 -13.17 7.19
C ASN A 20 -14.16 -14.21 7.38
N ASN A 21 -14.04 -15.39 6.74
CA ASN A 21 -15.03 -16.45 6.77
C ASN A 21 -16.46 -15.91 6.50
N ALA A 22 -16.61 -15.19 5.39
CA ALA A 22 -17.81 -14.40 5.09
C ALA A 22 -18.82 -15.11 4.16
N GLU A 23 -20.06 -14.61 4.16
CA GLU A 23 -21.04 -14.89 3.10
C GLU A 23 -20.64 -14.20 1.80
N ILE A 24 -20.82 -14.89 0.68
CA ILE A 24 -20.58 -14.32 -0.65
C ILE A 24 -21.78 -13.46 -1.01
N ARG A 25 -21.69 -12.15 -0.77
CA ARG A 25 -22.71 -11.18 -1.19
C ARG A 25 -22.90 -11.24 -2.70
N ARG A 26 -24.14 -11.08 -3.17
CA ARG A 26 -24.45 -11.04 -4.60
C ARG A 26 -23.72 -9.87 -5.26
N PRO A 27 -22.76 -10.09 -6.18
CA PRO A 27 -22.13 -9.00 -6.92
C PRO A 27 -23.13 -8.42 -7.92
N GLY A 28 -22.90 -7.16 -8.32
CA GLY A 28 -23.54 -6.62 -9.51
C GLY A 28 -23.14 -7.44 -10.74
N TYR A 29 -24.05 -7.62 -11.70
CA TYR A 29 -23.73 -8.35 -12.92
C TYR A 29 -22.63 -7.64 -13.72
N CYS A 30 -21.44 -8.25 -13.78
CA CYS A 30 -20.21 -7.69 -14.33
C CYS A 30 -19.69 -8.49 -15.54
N GLU A 31 -18.74 -7.91 -16.28
CA GLU A 31 -18.23 -8.44 -17.55
C GLU A 31 -17.56 -9.82 -17.39
N GLU A 32 -16.92 -10.08 -16.26
CA GLU A 32 -16.25 -11.35 -15.98
C GLU A 32 -17.28 -12.46 -15.78
N TRP A 33 -18.36 -12.20 -15.06
CA TRP A 33 -19.46 -13.14 -14.90
C TRP A 33 -20.16 -13.37 -16.24
N TRP A 34 -20.48 -12.31 -16.99
CA TRP A 34 -21.06 -12.44 -18.33
C TRP A 34 -20.17 -13.26 -19.27
N ALA A 35 -18.86 -13.08 -19.20
CA ALA A 35 -17.91 -13.86 -19.99
C ALA A 35 -17.91 -15.35 -19.61
N GLU A 36 -18.03 -15.71 -18.34
CA GLU A 36 -18.16 -17.11 -17.92
C GLU A 36 -19.48 -17.74 -18.39
N GLU A 37 -20.60 -17.00 -18.33
CA GLU A 37 -21.87 -17.49 -18.88
C GLU A 37 -21.82 -17.65 -20.40
N LEU A 38 -21.13 -16.75 -21.07
CA LEU A 38 -20.93 -16.82 -22.52
C LEU A 38 -20.04 -17.99 -22.93
N ARG A 39 -18.99 -18.31 -22.15
CA ARG A 39 -18.17 -19.52 -22.36
C ARG A 39 -19.02 -20.78 -22.24
N LYS A 40 -19.79 -20.91 -21.15
CA LYS A 40 -20.69 -22.04 -20.95
C LYS A 40 -21.71 -22.18 -22.09
N ALA A 41 -22.33 -21.07 -22.50
CA ALA A 41 -23.31 -21.10 -23.59
C ALA A 41 -22.70 -21.47 -24.95
N LEU A 42 -21.43 -21.13 -25.20
CA LEU A 42 -20.69 -21.57 -26.38
C LEU A 42 -20.38 -23.06 -26.34
N ASP A 43 -19.98 -23.59 -25.18
CA ASP A 43 -19.70 -25.02 -25.02
C ASP A 43 -20.99 -25.85 -25.21
N ASP A 44 -22.13 -25.33 -24.74
CA ASP A 44 -23.44 -25.96 -24.85
C ASP A 44 -24.05 -25.85 -26.27
N ARG A 45 -23.71 -24.82 -27.04
CA ARG A 45 -24.26 -24.57 -28.39
C ARG A 45 -23.18 -24.63 -29.48
N GLY A 46 -23.13 -25.76 -30.19
CA GLY A 46 -22.10 -26.05 -31.19
C GLY A 46 -22.18 -25.33 -32.54
N ASP A 47 -23.30 -24.69 -32.91
CA ASP A 47 -23.47 -24.07 -34.23
C ASP A 47 -23.83 -22.58 -34.14
N LEU A 48 -22.80 -21.73 -34.27
CA LEU A 48 -22.95 -20.29 -34.50
C LEU A 48 -22.29 -19.91 -35.83
N PRO A 49 -22.79 -18.87 -36.53
CA PRO A 49 -22.08 -18.32 -37.67
C PRO A 49 -20.66 -17.91 -37.30
N GLU A 50 -19.66 -18.27 -38.11
CA GLU A 50 -18.23 -18.04 -37.81
C GLU A 50 -17.91 -16.58 -37.49
N ALA A 51 -18.58 -15.62 -38.15
CA ALA A 51 -18.43 -14.21 -37.83
C ALA A 51 -18.82 -13.86 -36.38
N MET A 52 -19.88 -14.47 -35.84
CA MET A 52 -20.31 -14.29 -34.47
C MET A 52 -19.39 -15.04 -33.50
N ALA A 53 -19.04 -16.29 -33.81
CA ALA A 53 -18.12 -17.09 -32.99
C ALA A 53 -16.74 -16.42 -32.87
N GLY A 54 -16.18 -15.93 -33.98
CA GLY A 54 -14.93 -15.17 -34.01
C GLY A 54 -15.00 -13.89 -33.17
N LYS A 55 -16.11 -13.15 -33.25
CA LYS A 55 -16.31 -11.96 -32.41
C LYS A 55 -16.39 -12.31 -30.92
N ILE A 56 -17.10 -13.37 -30.56
CA ILE A 56 -17.20 -13.82 -29.16
C ILE A 56 -15.82 -14.25 -28.63
N ARG A 57 -15.07 -15.05 -29.39
CA ARG A 57 -13.69 -15.43 -29.02
C ARG A 57 -12.81 -14.20 -28.79
N TRP A 58 -12.90 -13.21 -29.67
CA TRP A 58 -12.17 -11.95 -29.53
C TRP A 58 -12.56 -11.19 -28.25
N ILE A 59 -13.84 -11.17 -27.86
CA ILE A 59 -14.29 -10.55 -26.59
C ILE A 59 -13.74 -11.32 -25.40
N LEU A 60 -13.84 -12.66 -25.41
CA LEU A 60 -13.45 -13.53 -24.29
C LEU A 60 -11.94 -13.53 -23.98
N GLU A 61 -11.09 -13.05 -24.89
CA GLU A 61 -9.66 -12.86 -24.65
C GLU A 61 -9.34 -11.69 -23.69
N ASP A 62 -10.18 -10.65 -23.62
CA ASP A 62 -10.04 -9.51 -22.70
C ASP A 62 -11.43 -8.87 -22.46
N PRO A 63 -12.32 -9.53 -21.70
CA PRO A 63 -13.73 -9.15 -21.58
C PRO A 63 -13.94 -7.78 -20.93
N LEU A 64 -12.98 -7.32 -20.12
CA LEU A 64 -13.02 -6.02 -19.46
C LEU A 64 -12.82 -4.87 -20.46
N ARG A 65 -11.97 -5.06 -21.48
CA ARG A 65 -11.64 -4.01 -22.46
C ARG A 65 -12.36 -4.16 -23.79
N ARG A 66 -12.61 -5.40 -24.23
CA ARG A 66 -13.17 -5.71 -25.55
C ARG A 66 -14.68 -5.86 -25.45
N LYS A 67 -15.37 -4.74 -25.34
CA LYS A 67 -16.82 -4.72 -25.14
C LYS A 67 -17.59 -4.82 -26.48
N PRO A 68 -18.67 -5.60 -26.56
CA PRO A 68 -19.55 -5.57 -27.72
C PRO A 68 -20.30 -4.24 -27.78
N SER A 69 -20.64 -3.81 -29.00
CA SER A 69 -21.63 -2.74 -29.21
C SER A 69 -23.02 -3.18 -28.70
N ALA A 70 -23.92 -2.23 -28.49
CA ALA A 70 -25.29 -2.54 -28.05
C ALA A 70 -26.00 -3.52 -29.00
N GLU A 71 -25.80 -3.40 -30.32
CA GLU A 71 -26.38 -4.33 -31.31
C GLU A 71 -25.77 -5.72 -31.23
N GLU A 72 -24.44 -5.82 -31.10
CA GLU A 72 -23.76 -7.10 -30.94
C GLU A 72 -24.20 -7.79 -29.64
N SER A 73 -24.31 -7.04 -28.54
CA SER A 73 -24.81 -7.53 -27.25
C SER A 73 -26.21 -8.13 -27.38
N LEU A 74 -27.14 -7.39 -27.98
CA LEU A 74 -28.52 -7.85 -28.22
C LEU A 74 -28.56 -9.11 -29.09
N ARG A 75 -27.75 -9.16 -30.16
CA ARG A 75 -27.67 -10.34 -31.04
C ARG A 75 -27.12 -11.56 -30.30
N ILE A 76 -26.07 -11.39 -29.51
CA ILE A 76 -25.46 -12.47 -28.71
C ILE A 76 -26.48 -13.01 -27.71
N SER A 77 -27.16 -12.13 -26.97
CA SER A 77 -28.17 -12.55 -25.99
C SER A 77 -29.34 -13.32 -26.63
N LEU A 78 -29.84 -12.85 -27.78
CA LEU A 78 -30.93 -13.54 -28.49
C LEU A 78 -30.48 -14.87 -29.08
N ALA A 79 -29.25 -14.97 -29.59
CA ALA A 79 -28.74 -16.18 -30.22
C ALA A 79 -28.38 -17.29 -29.21
N LEU A 80 -27.79 -16.90 -28.07
CA LEU A 80 -27.24 -17.83 -27.08
C LEU A 80 -28.08 -17.95 -25.80
N GLY A 81 -29.06 -17.09 -25.58
CA GLY A 81 -29.86 -17.08 -24.35
C GLY A 81 -29.08 -16.60 -23.12
N VAL A 82 -27.91 -15.98 -23.32
CA VAL A 82 -27.15 -15.33 -22.25
C VAL A 82 -27.77 -13.97 -21.91
N PRO A 83 -27.66 -13.49 -20.66
CA PRO A 83 -28.14 -12.16 -20.30
C PRO A 83 -27.49 -11.05 -21.14
N LEU A 84 -28.18 -9.91 -21.20
CA LEU A 84 -27.62 -8.72 -21.85
C LEU A 84 -26.28 -8.32 -21.22
N HIS A 85 -25.31 -7.92 -22.04
CA HIS A 85 -23.99 -7.51 -21.56
C HIS A 85 -24.09 -6.36 -20.53
N PRO A 86 -23.35 -6.42 -19.40
CA PRO A 86 -23.36 -5.45 -18.31
C PRO A 86 -23.30 -3.97 -18.73
N GLU A 87 -22.39 -3.62 -19.64
CA GLU A 87 -22.28 -2.26 -20.22
C GLU A 87 -23.63 -1.69 -20.71
N HIS A 88 -24.47 -2.55 -21.30
CA HIS A 88 -25.74 -2.17 -21.94
C HIS A 88 -26.95 -2.51 -21.07
N LEU A 89 -26.74 -2.91 -19.82
CA LEU A 89 -27.79 -3.33 -18.89
C LEU A 89 -28.19 -2.14 -17.99
N PRO A 90 -29.45 -1.69 -17.99
CA PRO A 90 -29.95 -0.72 -17.03
C PRO A 90 -30.07 -1.29 -15.62
N TYR A 91 -30.08 -0.42 -14.60
CA TYR A 91 -30.31 -0.80 -13.20
C TYR A 91 -31.81 -1.01 -12.95
N TRP A 92 -32.37 -2.05 -13.59
CA TRP A 92 -33.82 -2.31 -13.61
C TRP A 92 -34.43 -2.40 -12.21
N SER A 93 -33.71 -2.94 -11.23
CA SER A 93 -34.11 -3.03 -9.82
C SER A 93 -34.48 -1.69 -9.18
N ASN A 94 -34.08 -0.55 -9.75
CA ASN A 94 -34.41 0.80 -9.27
C ASN A 94 -35.73 1.37 -9.84
N ALA A 95 -36.45 0.61 -10.67
CA ALA A 95 -37.70 1.03 -11.30
C ALA A 95 -38.85 0.08 -10.97
N SER A 96 -40.08 0.58 -11.10
CA SER A 96 -41.30 -0.23 -11.06
C SER A 96 -41.75 -0.66 -12.46
N ILE A 97 -42.68 -1.62 -12.56
CA ILE A 97 -43.31 -1.96 -13.84
C ILE A 97 -44.04 -0.76 -14.46
N GLU A 98 -44.67 0.09 -13.63
CA GLU A 98 -45.33 1.33 -14.09
C GLU A 98 -44.32 2.32 -14.68
N ASP A 99 -43.11 2.39 -14.12
CA ASP A 99 -42.02 3.19 -14.68
C ASP A 99 -41.59 2.65 -16.05
N LEU A 100 -41.56 1.32 -16.23
CA LEU A 100 -41.28 0.71 -17.54
C LEU A 100 -42.36 1.04 -18.57
N GLU A 101 -43.64 0.96 -18.21
CA GLU A 101 -44.74 1.37 -19.10
C GLU A 101 -44.69 2.87 -19.42
N THR A 102 -44.27 3.70 -18.46
CA THR A 102 -44.04 5.13 -18.69
C THR A 102 -42.95 5.33 -19.75
N LEU A 103 -41.81 4.66 -19.63
CA LEU A 103 -40.75 4.71 -20.63
C LEU A 103 -41.21 4.17 -21.99
N ARG A 104 -41.88 3.01 -22.00
CA ARG A 104 -42.39 2.34 -23.19
C ARG A 104 -43.35 3.25 -23.97
N SER A 105 -44.32 3.84 -23.29
CA SER A 105 -45.30 4.77 -23.88
C SER A 105 -44.67 6.09 -24.34
N TRP A 106 -43.65 6.57 -23.63
CA TRP A 106 -42.90 7.76 -24.00
C TRP A 106 -42.07 7.54 -25.26
N ILE A 107 -41.33 6.42 -25.37
CA ILE A 107 -40.58 6.04 -26.57
C ILE A 107 -41.54 5.90 -27.77
N ARG A 108 -42.65 5.19 -27.58
CA ARG A 108 -43.67 4.95 -28.62
C ARG A 108 -44.21 6.26 -29.22
N ARG A 109 -44.52 7.25 -28.37
CA ARG A 109 -45.07 8.55 -28.81
C ARG A 109 -43.98 9.49 -29.30
N GLY A 110 -42.85 9.54 -28.60
CA GLY A 110 -41.77 10.49 -28.82
C GLY A 110 -40.98 10.24 -30.09
N LEU A 111 -40.80 8.99 -30.52
CA LEU A 111 -40.05 8.67 -31.74
C LEU A 111 -40.68 9.27 -33.01
N LYS A 112 -42.02 9.37 -33.06
CA LYS A 112 -42.74 9.99 -34.19
C LYS A 112 -42.48 11.50 -34.32
N ALA A 113 -42.08 12.15 -33.23
CA ALA A 113 -41.83 13.58 -33.15
C ALA A 113 -40.34 13.90 -32.90
N SER A 114 -39.46 12.90 -33.06
CA SER A 114 -38.05 13.02 -32.70
C SER A 114 -37.18 13.52 -33.86
N SER A 115 -36.16 14.32 -33.54
CA SER A 115 -35.02 14.50 -34.41
C SER A 115 -34.00 13.40 -34.10
N ILE A 116 -33.73 12.56 -35.11
CA ILE A 116 -32.78 11.46 -35.01
C ILE A 116 -31.49 11.90 -35.66
N SER A 117 -30.38 11.79 -34.93
CA SER A 117 -29.04 11.97 -35.45
C SER A 117 -28.24 10.67 -35.29
N ARG A 118 -27.00 10.66 -35.76
CA ARG A 118 -26.08 9.54 -35.53
C ARG A 118 -25.79 9.32 -34.04
N ASP A 119 -25.77 10.40 -33.26
CA ASP A 119 -25.35 10.40 -31.85
C ASP A 119 -26.49 10.07 -30.88
N GLY A 120 -27.74 10.17 -31.33
CA GLY A 120 -28.90 9.84 -30.51
C GLY A 120 -30.22 10.35 -31.07
N ALA A 121 -31.27 10.23 -30.26
CA ALA A 121 -32.58 10.82 -30.56
C ALA A 121 -32.99 11.80 -29.46
N ILE A 122 -33.54 12.95 -29.87
CA ILE A 122 -34.16 13.90 -28.95
C ILE A 122 -35.65 13.62 -28.91
N LEU A 123 -36.15 13.20 -27.75
CA LEU A 123 -37.56 12.93 -27.51
C LEU A 123 -38.17 14.04 -26.64
N PRO A 124 -39.50 14.26 -26.68
CA PRO A 124 -40.17 15.30 -25.90
C PRO A 124 -39.86 15.20 -24.40
N TYR A 125 -39.61 16.33 -23.75
CA TYR A 125 -39.31 16.34 -22.33
C TYR A 125 -40.49 15.83 -21.47
N SER A 126 -40.16 15.02 -20.47
CA SER A 126 -41.07 14.59 -19.42
C SER A 126 -40.29 14.47 -18.12
N GLY A 127 -40.72 15.19 -17.07
CA GLY A 127 -40.07 15.16 -15.76
C GLY A 127 -40.04 13.74 -15.18
N ARG A 128 -41.17 13.03 -15.26
CA ARG A 128 -41.29 11.64 -14.81
C ARG A 128 -40.32 10.71 -15.54
N VAL A 129 -40.21 10.83 -16.86
CA VAL A 129 -39.27 10.00 -17.65
C VAL A 129 -37.83 10.30 -17.27
N LYS A 130 -37.47 11.57 -17.13
CA LYS A 130 -36.13 11.98 -16.72
C LYS A 130 -35.76 11.38 -15.36
N GLU A 131 -36.69 11.37 -14.40
CA GLU A 131 -36.49 10.72 -13.10
C GLU A 131 -36.30 9.21 -13.21
N VAL A 132 -37.11 8.53 -14.04
CA VAL A 132 -36.95 7.08 -14.27
C VAL A 132 -35.60 6.77 -14.89
N LEU A 133 -35.20 7.46 -15.97
CA LEU A 133 -33.90 7.29 -16.61
C LEU A 133 -32.74 7.53 -15.63
N THR A 134 -32.90 8.54 -14.75
CA THR A 134 -31.92 8.84 -13.70
C THR A 134 -31.81 7.70 -12.68
N ARG A 135 -32.93 7.09 -12.24
CA ARG A 135 -32.92 5.95 -11.31
C ARG A 135 -32.31 4.69 -11.93
N LEU A 136 -32.58 4.46 -13.21
CA LEU A 136 -32.01 3.35 -13.99
C LEU A 136 -30.52 3.54 -14.33
N LEU A 137 -29.95 4.71 -14.01
CA LEU A 137 -28.60 5.14 -14.40
C LEU A 137 -28.35 5.06 -15.91
N VAL A 138 -29.39 5.35 -16.70
CA VAL A 138 -29.28 5.44 -18.17
C VAL A 138 -28.79 6.84 -18.53
N GLU A 139 -27.67 6.91 -19.26
CA GLU A 139 -27.10 8.18 -19.68
C GLU A 139 -28.07 8.94 -20.61
N HIS A 140 -28.35 10.18 -20.27
CA HIS A 140 -29.21 11.07 -21.05
C HIS A 140 -28.81 12.53 -20.83
N ARG A 141 -29.16 13.40 -21.80
CA ARG A 141 -28.96 14.86 -21.68
C ARG A 141 -30.28 15.58 -21.86
N VAL A 142 -30.50 16.64 -21.09
CA VAL A 142 -31.65 17.54 -21.29
C VAL A 142 -31.17 18.71 -22.15
N SER A 143 -31.86 18.97 -23.27
CA SER A 143 -31.55 20.08 -24.18
C SER A 143 -32.84 20.75 -24.64
N GLY A 144 -33.00 22.03 -24.36
CA GLY A 144 -34.25 22.77 -24.63
C GLY A 144 -35.46 22.06 -24.01
N ASN A 145 -36.44 21.71 -24.86
CA ASN A 145 -37.66 21.01 -24.46
C ASN A 145 -37.61 19.49 -24.71
N GLY A 146 -36.41 18.91 -24.79
CA GLY A 146 -36.23 17.48 -25.09
C GLY A 146 -35.23 16.75 -24.17
N ILE A 147 -35.33 15.43 -24.16
CA ILE A 147 -34.38 14.50 -23.56
C ILE A 147 -33.67 13.79 -24.70
N MET A 148 -32.36 13.97 -24.79
CA MET A 148 -31.48 13.29 -25.72
C MET A 148 -31.00 11.97 -25.11
N LEU A 149 -31.31 10.86 -25.79
CA LEU A 149 -30.78 9.53 -25.48
C LEU A 149 -29.70 9.14 -26.50
N PRO A 150 -28.54 8.64 -26.04
CA PRO A 150 -27.56 8.04 -26.93
C PRO A 150 -28.15 6.89 -27.75
N THR A 151 -27.67 6.72 -28.98
CA THR A 151 -28.14 5.67 -29.91
C THR A 151 -28.05 4.26 -29.30
N SER A 152 -27.01 3.97 -28.50
CA SER A 152 -26.86 2.68 -27.80
C SER A 152 -28.02 2.43 -26.82
N TRP A 153 -28.28 3.36 -25.92
CA TRP A 153 -29.35 3.25 -24.92
C TRP A 153 -30.73 3.20 -25.55
N LEU A 154 -30.98 3.99 -26.60
CA LEU A 154 -32.26 3.93 -27.31
C LEU A 154 -32.52 2.54 -27.91
N LYS A 155 -31.51 1.94 -28.56
CA LYS A 155 -31.62 0.59 -29.13
C LYS A 155 -31.89 -0.46 -28.05
N VAL A 156 -31.17 -0.39 -26.93
CA VAL A 156 -31.38 -1.27 -25.77
C VAL A 156 -32.81 -1.13 -25.25
N LEU A 157 -33.27 0.09 -24.97
CA LEU A 157 -34.62 0.32 -24.43
C LEU A 157 -35.71 -0.15 -25.40
N ILE A 158 -35.56 0.07 -26.71
CA ILE A 158 -36.50 -0.43 -27.70
C ILE A 158 -36.52 -1.96 -27.74
N ALA A 159 -35.34 -2.60 -27.69
CA ALA A 159 -35.25 -4.06 -27.74
C ALA A 159 -35.84 -4.72 -26.48
N CYS A 160 -35.55 -4.15 -25.30
CA CYS A 160 -36.03 -4.66 -24.02
C CYS A 160 -37.50 -4.34 -23.76
N LEU A 161 -38.00 -3.14 -24.12
CA LEU A 161 -39.37 -2.72 -23.79
C LEU A 161 -40.38 -2.94 -24.92
N ARG A 162 -39.93 -3.30 -26.13
CA ARG A 162 -40.76 -3.54 -27.32
C ARG A 162 -41.93 -2.55 -27.44
N PRO A 163 -41.65 -1.23 -27.52
CA PRO A 163 -42.69 -0.19 -27.40
C PRO A 163 -43.70 -0.18 -28.55
N PHE A 164 -43.42 -0.86 -29.66
CA PHE A 164 -44.27 -0.94 -30.84
C PHE A 164 -44.99 -2.27 -31.01
N ASP A 165 -44.75 -3.22 -30.10
CA ASP A 165 -45.48 -4.49 -30.06
C ASP A 165 -46.74 -4.28 -29.21
N HIS A 166 -47.91 -4.27 -29.84
CA HIS A 166 -49.18 -3.99 -29.18
C HIS A 166 -49.83 -5.23 -28.56
N GLU A 167 -49.35 -6.42 -28.89
CA GLU A 167 -49.92 -7.69 -28.41
C GLU A 167 -49.32 -8.13 -27.07
N LYS A 168 -48.17 -7.56 -26.71
CA LYS A 168 -47.48 -7.87 -25.46
C LYS A 168 -47.71 -6.79 -24.41
N GLU A 169 -48.16 -7.18 -23.24
CA GLU A 169 -48.27 -6.32 -22.06
C GLU A 169 -47.19 -6.67 -21.03
N LEU A 170 -46.71 -5.66 -20.29
CA LEU A 170 -45.83 -5.91 -19.16
C LEU A 170 -46.65 -6.52 -18.02
N ASP A 171 -46.20 -7.68 -17.54
CA ASP A 171 -46.80 -8.39 -16.41
C ASP A 171 -46.68 -7.57 -15.13
N GLN A 172 -47.81 -7.03 -14.65
CA GLN A 172 -47.85 -6.17 -13.46
C GLN A 172 -47.63 -6.94 -12.15
N ASN A 173 -47.77 -8.27 -12.17
CA ASN A 173 -47.66 -9.12 -10.98
C ASN A 173 -46.33 -9.87 -10.91
N GLY A 174 -45.52 -9.82 -11.98
CA GLY A 174 -44.21 -10.45 -12.04
C GLY A 174 -43.09 -9.58 -11.49
N ASP A 175 -41.92 -10.18 -11.29
CA ASP A 175 -40.70 -9.40 -11.07
C ASP A 175 -40.27 -8.67 -12.36
N ILE A 176 -39.55 -7.57 -12.20
CA ILE A 176 -39.18 -6.67 -13.30
C ILE A 176 -38.33 -7.35 -14.38
N PHE A 177 -37.48 -8.31 -13.99
CA PHE A 177 -36.60 -9.01 -14.92
C PHE A 177 -37.42 -9.98 -15.78
N SER A 178 -38.30 -10.78 -15.15
CA SER A 178 -39.22 -11.67 -15.85
C SER A 178 -40.17 -10.90 -16.78
N ALA A 179 -40.67 -9.74 -16.35
CA ALA A 179 -41.55 -8.91 -17.18
C ALA A 179 -40.85 -8.46 -18.47
N ILE A 180 -39.60 -7.99 -18.38
CA ILE A 180 -38.79 -7.59 -19.54
C ILE A 180 -38.46 -8.81 -20.42
N GLU A 181 -38.07 -9.94 -19.83
CA GLU A 181 -37.68 -11.14 -20.58
C GLU A 181 -38.87 -11.71 -21.37
N LYS A 182 -40.06 -11.79 -20.77
CA LYS A 182 -41.29 -12.25 -21.44
C LYS A 182 -41.62 -11.44 -22.69
N ILE A 183 -41.46 -10.11 -22.63
CA ILE A 183 -41.79 -9.26 -23.79
C ILE A 183 -40.67 -9.25 -24.84
N SER A 184 -39.42 -9.21 -24.43
CA SER A 184 -38.28 -8.97 -25.31
C SER A 184 -37.65 -10.25 -25.88
N GLY A 185 -37.76 -11.36 -25.14
CA GLY A 185 -36.96 -12.57 -25.33
C GLY A 185 -35.51 -12.44 -24.87
N ILE A 186 -35.16 -11.36 -24.16
CA ILE A 186 -33.79 -11.06 -23.74
C ILE A 186 -33.69 -11.26 -22.22
N LYS A 187 -32.89 -12.24 -21.82
CA LYS A 187 -32.62 -12.52 -20.42
C LYS A 187 -31.96 -11.32 -19.75
N GLN A 188 -32.42 -10.99 -18.54
CA GLN A 188 -31.89 -9.88 -17.74
C GLN A 188 -31.19 -10.42 -16.50
N ARG A 189 -30.33 -9.58 -15.90
CA ARG A 189 -29.68 -9.81 -14.60
C ARG A 189 -29.78 -8.55 -13.76
N ASP A 190 -29.60 -8.67 -12.46
CA ASP A 190 -29.49 -7.50 -11.59
C ASP A 190 -28.08 -6.89 -11.69
N LYS A 191 -28.00 -5.69 -12.25
CA LYS A 191 -26.73 -4.95 -12.36
C LYS A 191 -26.27 -4.36 -11.05
N ALA A 192 -27.19 -4.08 -10.11
CA ALA A 192 -26.86 -3.44 -8.85
C ALA A 192 -26.14 -4.42 -7.90
N GLY A 193 -26.71 -5.62 -7.72
CA GLY A 193 -26.22 -6.56 -6.73
C GLY A 193 -26.25 -5.95 -5.33
N SER A 194 -25.15 -6.13 -4.59
CA SER A 194 -25.01 -5.66 -3.21
C SER A 194 -24.22 -4.36 -3.14
N PHE A 195 -24.61 -3.49 -2.20
CA PHE A 195 -23.89 -2.25 -1.90
C PHE A 195 -23.08 -2.39 -0.62
N ILE A 196 -21.84 -1.88 -0.64
CA ILE A 196 -20.95 -1.84 0.52
C ILE A 196 -20.81 -0.38 0.97
N GLY A 197 -21.02 -0.13 2.26
CA GLY A 197 -20.72 1.16 2.87
C GLY A 197 -19.23 1.27 3.21
N ALA A 198 -18.64 2.43 2.92
CA ALA A 198 -17.27 2.75 3.30
C ALA A 198 -17.21 4.08 4.06
N ARG A 199 -16.28 4.18 5.01
CA ARG A 199 -15.98 5.42 5.72
C ARG A 199 -14.47 5.61 5.74
N MET A 200 -14.02 6.84 5.46
CA MET A 200 -12.62 7.20 5.61
C MET A 200 -12.18 6.99 7.06
N GLY A 201 -11.17 6.14 7.27
CA GLY A 201 -10.63 5.80 8.59
C GLY A 201 -9.34 6.57 8.88
N ARG A 202 -8.25 6.16 8.24
CA ARG A 202 -6.91 6.74 8.38
C ARG A 202 -6.40 7.20 7.02
N PRO A 203 -5.96 8.46 6.88
CA PRO A 203 -5.29 8.92 5.67
C PRO A 203 -3.97 8.19 5.42
N GLU A 204 -3.54 8.22 4.17
CA GLU A 204 -2.22 7.78 3.75
C GLU A 204 -1.09 8.56 4.43
N LYS A 205 0.10 7.96 4.52
CA LYS A 205 1.29 8.60 5.08
C LYS A 205 2.55 8.16 4.35
N ALA A 206 3.37 9.14 4.00
CA ALA A 206 4.75 8.95 3.55
C ALA A 206 5.62 10.08 4.10
N ALA A 207 6.25 9.85 5.26
CA ALA A 207 7.00 10.88 5.97
C ALA A 207 8.17 10.31 6.78
N GLN A 208 9.19 11.15 7.02
CA GLN A 208 10.25 10.83 7.99
C GLN A 208 9.63 10.57 9.36
N ARG A 209 10.08 9.50 10.02
CA ARG A 209 9.66 9.20 11.38
C ARG A 209 10.38 10.14 12.35
N GLU A 210 9.61 10.97 13.04
CA GLU A 210 10.14 11.92 14.01
C GLU A 210 9.70 11.55 15.43
N MET A 211 10.64 11.63 16.37
CA MET A 211 10.29 11.71 17.78
C MET A 211 9.58 13.05 18.04
N SER A 212 8.78 13.13 19.10
CA SER A 212 8.20 14.39 19.54
C SER A 212 8.91 14.92 20.79
N PRO A 213 9.57 16.09 20.72
CA PRO A 213 10.06 16.82 19.55
C PRO A 213 11.14 16.07 18.75
N PRO A 214 11.44 16.51 17.51
CA PRO A 214 12.40 15.84 16.62
C PRO A 214 13.82 15.86 17.18
N VAL A 215 14.60 14.81 16.89
CA VAL A 215 15.94 14.58 17.47
C VAL A 215 16.92 14.26 16.34
N ASN A 216 18.09 14.88 16.34
CA ASN A 216 19.19 14.56 15.43
C ASN A 216 20.24 13.63 16.08
N VAL A 217 20.39 13.71 17.41
CA VAL A 217 21.41 12.96 18.17
C VAL A 217 20.93 12.58 19.56
N LEU A 218 21.28 11.37 20.00
CA LEU A 218 21.04 10.92 21.38
C LEU A 218 22.09 11.49 22.33
N PHE A 219 22.12 12.82 22.48
CA PHE A 219 22.99 13.52 23.43
C PHE A 219 22.15 14.37 24.39
N PRO A 220 22.30 14.21 25.72
CA PRO A 220 21.46 14.93 26.67
C PRO A 220 21.87 16.40 26.80
N VAL A 221 20.89 17.31 26.72
CA VAL A 221 21.08 18.76 26.86
C VAL A 221 20.40 19.34 28.10
N GLY A 222 19.68 18.52 28.86
CA GLY A 222 18.92 18.96 30.03
C GLY A 222 17.93 20.07 29.67
N GLU A 223 17.86 21.10 30.51
CA GLU A 223 17.09 22.32 30.27
C GLU A 223 17.85 23.37 29.44
N ALA A 224 19.17 23.20 29.25
CA ALA A 224 20.02 24.21 28.61
C ALA A 224 19.65 24.43 27.13
N GLY A 225 19.08 23.42 26.46
CA GLY A 225 18.59 23.51 25.09
C GLY A 225 17.17 24.05 24.93
N GLY A 226 16.51 24.48 26.02
CA GLY A 226 15.12 24.95 26.00
C GLY A 226 14.11 23.89 25.56
N SER A 227 12.90 24.32 25.18
CA SER A 227 11.80 23.44 24.77
C SER A 227 12.11 22.60 23.53
N SER A 228 12.93 23.14 22.61
CA SER A 228 13.37 22.47 21.39
C SER A 228 14.57 21.54 21.59
N ARG A 229 15.16 21.50 22.79
CA ARG A 229 16.34 20.68 23.12
C ARG A 229 17.52 20.94 22.17
N ASP A 230 17.70 22.19 21.80
CA ASP A 230 18.69 22.61 20.81
C ASP A 230 20.07 22.83 21.45
N LEU A 231 21.05 22.03 21.04
CA LEU A 231 22.43 22.09 21.51
C LEU A 231 23.09 23.42 21.12
N ILE A 232 22.74 24.00 19.96
CA ILE A 232 23.28 25.29 19.52
C ILE A 232 22.87 26.39 20.49
N SER A 233 21.59 26.44 20.86
CA SER A 233 21.09 27.37 21.88
C SER A 233 21.74 27.14 23.25
N ALA A 234 21.97 25.87 23.63
CA ALA A 234 22.66 25.52 24.87
C ALA A 234 24.11 26.04 24.93
N THR A 235 24.80 26.16 23.79
CA THR A 235 26.14 26.79 23.76
C THR A 235 26.13 28.28 24.07
N ARG A 236 25.04 29.00 23.73
CA ARG A 236 24.90 30.46 23.91
C ARG A 236 24.44 30.85 25.32
N ASN A 237 23.56 30.05 25.93
CA ASN A 237 22.85 30.37 27.18
C ASN A 237 23.52 29.81 28.46
N GLY A 238 24.85 29.80 28.53
CA GLY A 238 25.57 29.41 29.75
C GLY A 238 26.48 28.20 29.65
N ALA A 239 26.69 27.65 28.43
CA ALA A 239 27.72 26.69 27.99
C ALA A 239 27.87 25.36 28.76
N LYS A 240 27.59 25.30 30.07
CA LYS A 240 27.80 24.16 30.95
C LYS A 240 26.49 23.76 31.62
N ALA A 241 26.13 22.48 31.52
CA ALA A 241 25.03 21.92 32.29
C ALA A 241 25.42 20.58 32.91
N VAL A 242 24.78 20.27 34.04
CA VAL A 242 24.89 18.95 34.66
C VAL A 242 23.97 18.00 33.93
N VAL A 243 24.53 16.97 33.31
CA VAL A 243 23.79 15.92 32.61
C VAL A 243 24.21 14.55 33.11
N GLU A 244 23.32 13.58 32.96
CA GLU A 244 23.57 12.21 33.39
C GLU A 244 24.04 11.35 32.21
N LEU A 245 25.25 10.82 32.31
CA LEU A 245 25.93 10.06 31.25
C LEU A 245 26.51 8.76 31.80
N ALA A 246 26.84 7.84 30.92
CA ALA A 246 27.53 6.59 31.23
C ALA A 246 28.77 6.80 32.10
N SER A 247 28.97 5.91 33.08
CA SER A 247 30.17 5.87 33.88
C SER A 247 31.14 4.84 33.32
N ARG A 248 32.27 5.31 32.81
CA ARG A 248 33.35 4.46 32.28
C ARG A 248 34.61 4.68 33.08
N ARG A 249 35.42 3.63 33.24
CA ARG A 249 36.72 3.67 33.92
C ARG A 249 37.83 3.22 32.99
N CYS A 250 38.93 3.97 32.96
CA CYS A 250 40.16 3.54 32.30
C CYS A 250 40.86 2.47 33.13
N GLY A 251 41.20 1.33 32.53
CA GLY A 251 41.95 0.26 33.21
C GLY A 251 43.39 0.65 33.55
N ASP A 252 44.01 1.52 32.74
CA ASP A 252 45.41 1.89 32.89
C ASP A 252 45.63 2.99 33.94
N CYS A 253 44.85 4.09 33.87
CA CYS A 253 45.07 5.27 34.72
C CYS A 253 43.95 5.56 35.73
N GLY A 254 42.91 4.71 35.79
CA GLY A 254 41.80 4.82 36.74
C GLY A 254 40.81 5.95 36.49
N GLU A 255 41.04 6.80 35.47
CA GLU A 255 40.21 7.96 35.15
C GLU A 255 38.75 7.56 34.90
N ILE A 256 37.82 8.31 35.48
CA ILE A 256 36.37 8.09 35.33
C ILE A 256 35.83 9.12 34.35
N THR A 257 35.26 8.65 33.24
CA THR A 257 34.74 9.47 32.16
C THR A 257 33.49 8.83 31.57
N TRP A 258 32.76 9.54 30.71
CA TRP A 258 31.71 8.95 29.88
C TRP A 258 32.22 8.51 28.51
N MET A 259 33.42 8.94 28.12
CA MET A 259 34.01 8.72 26.80
C MET A 259 34.58 7.30 26.65
N GLU A 260 34.45 6.73 25.45
CA GLU A 260 35.00 5.40 25.12
C GLU A 260 36.53 5.33 25.20
N ARG A 261 37.20 6.47 25.01
CA ARG A 261 38.63 6.63 25.19
C ARG A 261 38.90 7.59 26.34
N CYS A 262 39.89 7.24 27.15
CA CYS A 262 40.28 8.05 28.29
C CYS A 262 40.81 9.41 27.82
N PRO A 263 40.28 10.54 28.33
CA PRO A 263 40.78 11.87 27.95
C PRO A 263 42.21 12.13 28.44
N LYS A 264 42.69 11.38 29.44
CA LYS A 264 44.03 11.54 30.02
C LYS A 264 45.11 10.75 29.29
N CYS A 265 44.84 9.50 28.90
CA CYS A 265 45.85 8.60 28.32
C CYS A 265 45.47 7.99 26.96
N GLY A 266 44.26 8.25 26.43
CA GLY A 266 43.80 7.79 25.12
C GLY A 266 43.43 6.29 25.01
N ARG A 267 43.67 5.51 26.07
CA ARG A 267 43.34 4.08 26.15
C ARG A 267 41.83 3.84 26.26
N PRO A 268 41.31 2.69 25.77
CA PRO A 268 39.90 2.33 25.91
C PRO A 268 39.44 2.30 27.37
N THR A 269 38.20 2.71 27.61
CA THR A 269 37.57 2.66 28.93
C THR A 269 36.52 1.55 28.98
N LYS A 270 36.23 1.01 30.17
CA LYS A 270 35.18 0.01 30.40
C LYS A 270 33.96 0.64 31.03
N LEU A 271 32.76 0.22 30.62
CA LEU A 271 31.50 0.70 31.22
C LEU A 271 31.30 0.02 32.58
N MET A 272 31.24 0.82 33.63
CA MET A 272 31.19 0.36 35.03
C MET A 272 29.94 0.91 35.71
N GLY A 273 29.32 0.08 36.53
CA GLY A 273 28.21 0.46 37.40
C GLY A 273 28.51 0.19 38.86
N VAL A 274 27.70 0.78 39.73
CA VAL A 274 27.78 0.57 41.19
C VAL A 274 26.41 0.14 41.69
N CYS A 275 26.38 -0.93 42.49
CA CYS A 275 25.16 -1.37 43.16
C CYS A 275 24.76 -0.39 44.27
N GLU A 276 23.52 0.08 44.26
CA GLU A 276 22.99 1.00 45.28
C GLU A 276 22.89 0.35 46.67
N SER A 277 22.72 -0.97 46.74
CA SER A 277 22.49 -1.69 48.00
C SER A 277 23.79 -2.11 48.70
N CYS A 278 24.79 -2.58 47.96
CA CYS A 278 26.01 -3.15 48.55
C CYS A 278 27.31 -2.49 48.08
N GLY A 279 27.24 -1.48 47.20
CA GLY A 279 28.41 -0.75 46.69
C GLY A 279 29.31 -1.55 45.75
N LEU A 280 28.94 -2.78 45.38
CA LEU A 280 29.72 -3.58 44.45
C LEU A 280 29.82 -2.89 43.10
N GLU A 281 31.05 -2.78 42.60
CA GLU A 281 31.30 -2.31 41.23
C GLU A 281 31.15 -3.47 40.24
N VAL A 282 30.42 -3.22 39.16
CA VAL A 282 30.03 -4.24 38.19
C VAL A 282 30.33 -3.72 36.78
N GLU A 283 31.06 -4.50 35.98
CA GLU A 283 31.22 -4.21 34.55
C GLU A 283 29.89 -4.48 33.82
N TYR A 284 29.50 -3.60 32.90
CA TYR A 284 28.20 -3.70 32.24
C TYR A 284 28.03 -4.99 31.44
N ALA A 285 27.03 -5.79 31.83
CA ALA A 285 26.66 -7.04 31.16
C ALA A 285 25.25 -7.01 30.54
N GLY A 286 24.64 -5.83 30.38
CA GLY A 286 23.27 -5.70 29.86
C GLY A 286 22.16 -5.90 30.90
N ASP A 287 22.51 -6.19 32.15
CA ASP A 287 21.59 -6.35 33.28
C ASP A 287 21.72 -5.18 34.27
N GLY A 288 20.58 -4.75 34.81
CA GLY A 288 20.47 -3.76 35.88
C GLY A 288 20.50 -4.35 37.30
N ALA A 289 20.54 -5.68 37.44
CA ALA A 289 20.58 -6.36 38.73
C ALA A 289 22.02 -6.69 39.18
N CYS A 290 22.28 -6.54 40.47
CA CYS A 290 23.57 -6.83 41.07
C CYS A 290 23.77 -8.35 41.21
N PRO A 291 24.88 -8.93 40.73
CA PRO A 291 25.11 -10.37 40.81
C PRO A 291 25.33 -10.88 42.24
N ARG A 292 25.65 -9.99 43.20
CA ARG A 292 25.88 -10.35 44.60
C ARG A 292 24.61 -10.31 45.45
N CYS A 293 23.76 -9.29 45.28
CA CYS A 293 22.63 -9.06 46.19
C CYS A 293 21.29 -8.84 45.49
N GLY A 294 21.23 -8.94 44.16
CA GLY A 294 20.02 -8.67 43.36
C GLY A 294 19.56 -7.21 43.31
N GLY A 295 20.24 -6.31 44.03
CA GLY A 295 19.90 -4.88 44.08
C GLY A 295 20.18 -4.16 42.75
N ARG A 296 19.64 -2.94 42.61
CA ARG A 296 19.79 -2.14 41.38
C ARG A 296 21.23 -1.64 41.21
N VAL A 297 21.74 -1.72 39.98
CA VAL A 297 23.04 -1.19 39.55
C VAL A 297 22.84 0.07 38.73
N ILE A 298 23.52 1.16 39.12
CA ILE A 298 23.55 2.41 38.36
C ILE A 298 24.85 2.47 37.54
N TYR A 299 24.70 2.53 36.21
CA TYR A 299 25.80 2.62 35.24
C TYR A 299 26.09 4.06 34.77
N SER A 300 25.52 5.05 35.45
CA SER A 300 25.58 6.45 35.06
C SER A 300 26.06 7.35 36.20
N ARG A 301 26.63 8.50 35.85
CA ARG A 301 27.03 9.56 36.77
C ARG A 301 26.63 10.92 36.22
N ARG A 302 26.55 11.92 37.10
CA ARG A 302 26.34 13.32 36.72
C ARG A 302 27.67 13.94 36.33
N TYR A 303 27.72 14.52 35.14
CA TYR A 303 28.88 15.24 34.60
C TYR A 303 28.50 16.69 34.31
N LEU A 304 29.39 17.62 34.64
CA LEU A 304 29.30 19.00 34.16
C LEU A 304 29.88 19.06 32.74
N VAL A 305 29.03 19.19 31.73
CA VAL A 305 29.43 19.16 30.32
C VAL A 305 29.44 20.56 29.75
N ASN A 306 30.56 20.98 29.14
CA ASN A 306 30.64 22.19 28.33
C ASN A 306 30.22 21.90 26.88
N PHE A 307 28.98 22.21 26.51
CA PHE A 307 28.44 21.94 25.18
C PHE A 307 29.19 22.69 24.07
N GLY A 308 29.72 23.89 24.35
CA GLY A 308 30.49 24.66 23.37
C GLY A 308 31.81 23.98 23.01
N GLU A 309 32.53 23.49 24.03
CA GLU A 309 33.78 22.73 23.82
C GLU A 309 33.53 21.39 23.13
N GLU A 310 32.52 20.64 23.56
CA GLU A 310 32.20 19.34 22.96
C GLU A 310 31.73 19.47 21.51
N LEU A 311 30.89 20.47 21.21
CA LEU A 311 30.50 20.77 19.84
C LEU A 311 31.70 21.22 18.98
N TYR A 312 32.57 22.08 19.51
CA TYR A 312 33.77 22.53 18.80
C TYR A 312 34.70 21.35 18.46
N LYS A 313 34.94 20.44 19.41
CA LYS A 313 35.72 19.22 19.18
C LYS A 313 35.11 18.35 18.08
N ALA A 314 33.79 18.14 18.14
CA ALA A 314 33.06 17.37 17.15
C ALA A 314 33.20 17.99 15.75
N LEU A 315 32.92 19.28 15.60
CA LEU A 315 33.04 20.03 14.33
C LEU A 315 34.45 19.99 13.76
N LYS A 316 35.46 20.18 14.61
CA LYS A 316 36.87 20.13 14.21
C LYS A 316 37.26 18.74 13.71
N ARG A 317 36.78 17.67 14.35
CA ARG A 317 37.11 16.29 13.97
C ARG A 317 36.60 15.94 12.58
N ILE A 318 35.36 16.33 12.25
CA ILE A 318 34.74 16.03 10.94
C ILE A 318 34.93 17.15 9.91
N SER A 319 35.63 18.23 10.27
CA SER A 319 35.85 19.42 9.43
C SER A 319 34.55 20.01 8.86
N GLU A 320 33.52 20.14 9.71
CA GLU A 320 32.20 20.69 9.34
C GLU A 320 31.89 22.00 10.05
N GLN A 321 30.94 22.75 9.51
CA GLN A 321 30.39 23.94 10.14
C GLN A 321 29.22 23.59 11.06
N ALA A 322 28.97 24.45 12.06
CA ALA A 322 27.84 24.29 12.96
C ALA A 322 26.52 24.42 12.19
N PRO A 323 25.58 23.47 12.30
CA PRO A 323 24.26 23.60 11.69
C PRO A 323 23.43 24.68 12.41
N PRO A 324 22.36 25.21 11.77
CA PRO A 324 21.50 26.22 12.38
C PRO A 324 20.83 25.76 13.69
N LYS A 325 20.49 24.48 13.77
CA LYS A 325 19.94 23.80 14.95
C LYS A 325 20.53 22.40 15.04
N LEU A 326 20.74 21.93 16.26
CA LEU A 326 21.17 20.55 16.54
C LEU A 326 20.34 20.02 17.70
N LYS A 327 19.29 19.26 17.39
CA LYS A 327 18.32 18.81 18.40
C LYS A 327 18.85 17.56 19.10
N GLY A 328 19.11 17.68 20.40
CA GLY A 328 19.46 16.58 21.27
C GLY A 328 18.25 15.99 21.99
N VAL A 329 18.50 15.35 23.13
CA VAL A 329 17.44 14.84 24.02
C VAL A 329 17.49 15.54 25.37
N LYS A 330 16.37 15.57 26.09
CA LYS A 330 16.35 16.14 27.46
C LYS A 330 17.22 15.31 28.41
N GLY A 331 17.20 13.99 28.27
CA GLY A 331 17.98 13.03 29.03
C GLY A 331 17.99 11.68 28.34
N LEU A 332 18.95 10.83 28.69
CA LEU A 332 19.03 9.47 28.17
C LEU A 332 18.18 8.52 29.03
N ASN A 333 17.35 7.74 28.35
CA ASN A 333 16.43 6.77 28.96
C ASN A 333 16.97 5.33 28.95
N SER A 334 18.14 5.12 28.36
CA SER A 334 18.79 3.81 28.35
C SER A 334 19.43 3.49 29.70
N LEU A 335 19.62 2.20 29.98
CA LEU A 335 20.13 1.73 31.27
C LEU A 335 21.52 2.31 31.58
N ALA A 336 22.40 2.30 30.58
CA ALA A 336 23.77 2.76 30.70
C ALA A 336 23.93 4.27 30.45
N LYS A 337 22.93 4.95 29.89
CA LYS A 337 22.98 6.37 29.51
C LYS A 337 24.22 6.72 28.68
N VAL A 338 24.57 5.84 27.73
CA VAL A 338 25.65 6.09 26.77
C VAL A 338 25.15 7.10 25.73
N PRO A 339 25.78 8.29 25.61
CA PRO A 339 25.41 9.26 24.60
C PRO A 339 25.91 8.80 23.22
N GLU A 340 25.22 9.25 22.17
CA GLU A 340 25.71 9.16 20.81
C GLU A 340 26.75 10.25 20.52
N LEU A 341 27.67 9.98 19.58
CA LEU A 341 28.64 10.96 19.08
C LEU A 341 27.94 12.19 18.48
N LEU A 342 28.34 13.39 18.92
CA LEU A 342 27.82 14.67 18.40
C LEU A 342 28.08 14.84 16.91
N GLU A 343 29.19 14.29 16.42
CA GLU A 343 29.57 14.29 15.01
C GLU A 343 28.48 13.65 14.13
N LYS A 344 27.87 12.54 14.57
CA LYS A 344 26.73 11.92 13.87
C LYS A 344 25.55 12.89 13.81
N GLY A 345 25.26 13.57 14.92
CA GLY A 345 24.21 14.59 15.01
C GLY A 345 24.40 15.75 14.04
N VAL A 346 25.61 16.28 13.95
CA VAL A 346 25.97 17.36 13.01
C VAL A 346 25.74 16.92 11.57
N LEU A 347 26.24 15.73 11.21
CA LEU A 347 26.05 15.19 9.86
C LEU A 347 24.57 14.94 9.54
N ARG A 348 23.77 14.43 10.48
CA ARG A 348 22.32 14.29 10.26
C ARG A 348 21.63 15.63 10.10
N ALA A 349 21.95 16.62 10.92
CA ALA A 349 21.37 17.96 10.83
C ALA A 349 21.71 18.64 9.49
N LYS A 350 22.92 18.44 8.96
CA LYS A 350 23.34 18.91 7.63
C LYS A 350 22.40 18.43 6.51
N TYR A 351 21.85 17.22 6.63
CA TYR A 351 20.92 16.63 5.66
C TYR A 351 19.43 16.72 6.06
N GLY A 352 19.11 17.40 7.17
CA GLY A 352 17.74 17.50 7.69
C GLY A 352 17.16 16.18 8.21
N LEU A 353 18.02 15.26 8.67
CA LEU A 353 17.63 13.92 9.10
C LEU A 353 17.39 13.86 10.62
N CYS A 354 16.34 13.14 11.00
CA CYS A 354 15.99 12.84 12.38
C CYS A 354 16.20 11.35 12.67
N ILE A 355 16.47 11.03 13.94
CA ILE A 355 16.60 9.65 14.41
C ILE A 355 15.41 9.22 15.23
N TYR A 356 15.26 7.91 15.33
CA TYR A 356 14.42 7.27 16.32
C TYR A 356 15.22 6.89 17.59
N LYS A 357 14.53 6.29 18.57
CA LYS A 357 15.05 6.00 19.92
C LYS A 357 16.27 5.07 19.96
N ASP A 358 16.58 4.40 18.86
CA ASP A 358 17.65 3.41 18.73
C ASP A 358 18.81 3.89 17.84
N GLY A 359 18.80 5.16 17.41
CA GLY A 359 19.84 5.78 16.58
C GLY A 359 19.64 5.63 15.06
N THR A 360 18.62 4.87 14.64
CA THR A 360 18.30 4.65 13.22
C THR A 360 17.49 5.80 12.62
N ILE A 361 17.59 5.97 11.30
CA ILE A 361 16.84 6.97 10.52
C ILE A 361 15.77 6.24 9.71
N ARG A 362 14.51 6.66 9.86
CA ARG A 362 13.35 5.91 9.37
C ARG A 362 12.41 6.78 8.55
N PHE A 363 11.80 6.15 7.55
CA PHE A 363 10.72 6.72 6.77
C PHE A 363 9.48 5.84 6.91
N ASP A 364 8.39 6.37 7.45
CA ASP A 364 7.12 5.66 7.58
C ASP A 364 6.34 5.77 6.25
N ALA A 365 5.81 4.66 5.76
CA ALA A 365 4.95 4.59 4.58
C ALA A 365 3.76 3.64 4.81
N THR A 366 2.57 3.99 4.29
CA THR A 366 1.41 3.09 4.30
C THR A 366 1.67 1.84 3.45
N ASN A 367 1.28 0.67 3.94
CA ASN A 367 1.45 -0.59 3.21
C ASN A 367 0.34 -0.81 2.18
N VAL A 368 0.71 -1.20 0.95
CA VAL A 368 -0.25 -1.62 -0.07
C VAL A 368 0.29 -2.86 -0.80
N PRO A 369 -0.48 -3.95 -0.90
CA PRO A 369 -0.02 -5.17 -1.56
C PRO A 369 0.07 -4.98 -3.07
N LEU A 370 1.13 -5.52 -3.67
CA LEU A 370 1.36 -5.54 -5.11
C LEU A 370 1.97 -6.88 -5.51
N THR A 371 1.37 -7.57 -6.48
CA THR A 371 1.92 -8.83 -7.03
C THR A 371 2.45 -8.65 -8.45
N HIS A 372 1.97 -7.63 -9.17
CA HIS A 372 2.30 -7.40 -10.57
C HIS A 372 2.51 -5.92 -10.85
N PHE A 373 3.41 -5.63 -11.80
CA PHE A 373 3.65 -4.27 -12.25
C PHE A 373 4.12 -4.22 -13.70
N THR A 374 4.03 -3.05 -14.31
CA THR A 374 4.69 -2.75 -15.58
C THR A 374 5.87 -1.80 -15.32
N PRO A 375 6.94 -1.85 -16.13
CA PRO A 375 8.03 -0.88 -16.02
C PRO A 375 7.55 0.58 -16.02
N ARG A 376 6.50 0.88 -16.80
CA ARG A 376 5.87 2.21 -16.83
C ARG A 376 5.27 2.63 -15.49
N GLN A 377 4.56 1.73 -14.81
CA GLN A 377 3.90 2.02 -13.55
C GLN A 377 4.87 2.38 -12.42
N VAL A 378 6.07 1.78 -12.45
CA VAL A 378 7.11 1.99 -11.43
C VAL A 378 8.18 2.99 -11.86
N GLY A 379 8.04 3.56 -13.06
CA GLY A 379 8.94 4.57 -13.61
C GLY A 379 10.36 4.09 -13.86
N VAL A 380 10.57 2.81 -14.20
CA VAL A 380 11.91 2.23 -14.39
C VAL A 380 12.10 1.74 -15.84
N PRO A 381 13.25 2.04 -16.48
CA PRO A 381 13.57 1.50 -17.80
C PRO A 381 13.61 -0.02 -17.85
N VAL A 382 13.24 -0.59 -19.00
CA VAL A 382 13.23 -2.05 -19.23
C VAL A 382 14.61 -2.66 -18.98
N GLU A 383 15.65 -2.00 -19.46
CA GLU A 383 17.04 -2.43 -19.33
C GLU A 383 17.43 -2.56 -17.86
N LYS A 384 17.00 -1.61 -17.03
CA LYS A 384 17.32 -1.59 -15.61
C LYS A 384 16.62 -2.72 -14.86
N LEU A 385 15.36 -3.03 -15.21
CA LEU A 385 14.65 -4.17 -14.63
C LEU A 385 15.29 -5.51 -15.05
N ARG A 386 15.78 -5.63 -16.29
CA ARG A 386 16.56 -6.81 -16.72
C ARG A 386 17.84 -6.97 -15.88
N GLU A 387 18.57 -5.90 -15.60
CA GLU A 387 19.73 -5.92 -14.69
C GLU A 387 19.37 -6.40 -13.29
N LEU A 388 18.17 -6.04 -12.81
CA LEU A 388 17.65 -6.48 -11.50
C LEU A 388 17.16 -7.94 -11.49
N GLY A 389 17.12 -8.62 -12.65
CA GLY A 389 16.74 -10.02 -12.79
C GLY A 389 15.36 -10.28 -13.42
N TYR A 390 14.63 -9.23 -13.83
CA TYR A 390 13.35 -9.38 -14.53
C TYR A 390 13.56 -9.64 -16.02
N ALA A 391 13.69 -10.92 -16.39
CA ALA A 391 13.98 -11.32 -17.77
C ALA A 391 12.73 -11.52 -18.65
N HIS A 392 11.63 -11.99 -18.07
CA HIS A 392 10.41 -12.37 -18.80
C HIS A 392 9.16 -11.77 -18.14
N ASP A 393 8.13 -11.55 -18.95
CA ASP A 393 6.79 -11.18 -18.50
C ASP A 393 6.01 -12.39 -17.97
N ILE A 394 4.82 -12.14 -17.41
CA ILE A 394 3.94 -13.20 -16.87
C ILE A 394 3.51 -14.25 -17.91
N ARG A 395 3.71 -13.98 -19.20
CA ARG A 395 3.41 -14.91 -20.31
C ARG A 395 4.66 -15.66 -20.78
N GLY A 396 5.78 -15.51 -20.09
CA GLY A 396 7.07 -16.10 -20.46
C GLY A 396 7.76 -15.44 -21.66
N ARG A 397 7.28 -14.28 -22.13
CA ARG A 397 7.91 -13.55 -23.23
C ARG A 397 9.04 -12.68 -22.67
N ARG A 398 10.12 -12.53 -23.42
CA ARG A 398 11.23 -11.64 -23.02
C ARG A 398 10.71 -10.24 -22.74
N LEU A 399 11.16 -9.63 -21.64
CA LEU A 399 10.78 -8.26 -21.29
C LEU A 399 11.46 -7.29 -22.27
N GLU A 400 10.71 -6.63 -23.14
CA GLU A 400 11.17 -5.71 -24.20
C GLU A 400 10.40 -4.40 -24.23
N SER A 401 9.22 -4.33 -23.60
CA SER A 401 8.32 -3.18 -23.63
C SER A 401 7.97 -2.69 -22.23
N PRO A 402 7.80 -1.36 -22.04
CA PRO A 402 7.38 -0.79 -20.76
C PRO A 402 5.93 -1.13 -20.36
N ASP A 403 5.16 -1.72 -21.27
CA ASP A 403 3.75 -2.11 -21.05
C ASP A 403 3.58 -3.61 -20.77
N GLN A 404 4.68 -4.38 -20.73
CA GLN A 404 4.64 -5.77 -20.30
C GLN A 404 4.46 -5.87 -18.79
N VAL A 405 3.60 -6.79 -18.37
CA VAL A 405 3.32 -7.07 -16.97
C VAL A 405 4.34 -8.08 -16.45
N LEU A 406 5.03 -7.72 -15.38
CA LEU A 406 5.99 -8.52 -14.64
C LEU A 406 5.36 -8.96 -13.32
N GLU A 407 5.68 -10.17 -12.87
CA GLU A 407 5.38 -10.65 -11.52
C GLU A 407 6.46 -10.16 -10.56
N LEU A 408 6.06 -9.49 -9.48
CA LEU A 408 6.95 -8.88 -8.49
C LEU A 408 7.63 -9.97 -7.65
N MET A 409 8.96 -9.95 -7.58
CA MET A 409 9.69 -10.87 -6.70
C MET A 409 9.39 -10.56 -5.23
N ILE A 410 9.35 -11.60 -4.39
CA ILE A 410 8.86 -11.53 -3.01
C ILE A 410 9.47 -10.40 -2.18
N GLN A 411 10.78 -10.18 -2.25
CA GLN A 411 11.48 -9.17 -1.43
C GLN A 411 11.75 -7.86 -2.17
N ASP A 412 11.18 -7.69 -3.36
CA ASP A 412 11.30 -6.45 -4.11
C ASP A 412 10.18 -5.47 -3.72
N VAL A 413 10.54 -4.19 -3.64
CA VAL A 413 9.64 -3.13 -3.18
C VAL A 413 9.64 -1.94 -4.14
N VAL A 414 8.46 -1.35 -4.32
CA VAL A 414 8.26 -0.08 -5.02
C VAL A 414 7.89 0.96 -3.97
N ILE A 415 8.76 1.97 -3.80
CA ILE A 415 8.62 2.94 -2.70
C ILE A 415 8.10 4.29 -3.19
N PRO A 416 7.48 5.12 -2.33
CA PRO A 416 7.13 6.49 -2.68
C PRO A 416 8.35 7.30 -3.12
N ARG A 417 8.20 8.21 -4.09
CA ARG A 417 9.29 9.15 -4.44
C ARG A 417 9.78 9.95 -3.24
N ARG A 418 8.88 10.33 -2.32
CA ARG A 418 9.22 10.99 -1.05
C ARG A 418 10.16 10.14 -0.18
N ALA A 419 9.95 8.83 -0.15
CA ALA A 419 10.84 7.90 0.54
C ALA A 419 12.21 7.87 -0.16
N ALA A 420 12.24 7.76 -1.49
CA ALA A 420 13.48 7.75 -2.26
C ALA A 420 14.32 9.03 -2.05
N GLU A 421 13.70 10.21 -2.10
CA GLU A 421 14.36 11.50 -1.81
C GLU A 421 14.92 11.55 -0.39
N HIS A 422 14.19 10.99 0.58
CA HIS A 422 14.67 10.89 1.96
C HIS A 422 15.84 9.92 2.08
N LEU A 423 15.76 8.72 1.49
CA LEU A 423 16.84 7.73 1.52
C LEU A 423 18.10 8.22 0.78
N LEU A 424 17.96 9.05 -0.26
CA LEU A 424 19.10 9.72 -0.91
C LEU A 424 19.83 10.69 0.05
N LYS A 425 19.12 11.33 0.98
CA LYS A 425 19.75 12.13 2.04
C LYS A 425 20.45 11.23 3.05
N VAL A 426 19.82 10.10 3.41
CA VAL A 426 20.42 9.09 4.31
C VAL A 426 21.70 8.50 3.71
N SER A 427 21.74 8.20 2.41
CA SER A 427 22.94 7.65 1.76
C SER A 427 24.12 8.63 1.83
N LYS A 428 23.88 9.91 1.58
CA LYS A 428 24.89 10.98 1.72
C LYS A 428 25.39 11.12 3.16
N PHE A 429 24.48 11.02 4.14
CA PHE A 429 24.85 10.98 5.55
C PHE A 429 25.76 9.80 5.88
N ILE A 430 25.43 8.60 5.41
CA ILE A 430 26.22 7.39 5.66
C ILE A 430 27.60 7.51 5.03
N ASP A 431 27.69 8.00 3.79
CA ASP A 431 28.96 8.22 3.11
C ASP A 431 29.85 9.23 3.86
N ASP A 432 29.29 10.37 4.27
CA ASP A 432 29.99 11.36 5.07
C ASP A 432 30.45 10.78 6.42
N LEU A 433 29.61 9.95 7.07
CA LEU A 433 29.94 9.28 8.33
C LEU A 433 31.12 8.32 8.14
N LEU A 434 31.10 7.49 7.09
CA LEU A 434 32.19 6.55 6.79
C LEU A 434 33.51 7.26 6.52
N VAL A 435 33.48 8.32 5.70
CA VAL A 435 34.68 9.09 5.36
C VAL A 435 35.22 9.85 6.57
N LYS A 436 34.36 10.60 7.26
CA LYS A 436 34.80 11.58 8.27
C LYS A 436 35.03 10.97 9.65
N LEU A 437 34.35 9.88 10.00
CA LEU A 437 34.47 9.25 11.32
C LEU A 437 35.20 7.91 11.30
N ALA A 438 35.06 7.13 10.22
CA ALA A 438 35.70 5.82 10.12
C ALA A 438 36.96 5.82 9.24
N GLY A 439 37.24 6.91 8.50
CA GLY A 439 38.35 6.97 7.55
C GLY A 439 38.21 5.96 6.39
N MET A 440 36.98 5.56 6.09
CA MET A 440 36.64 4.58 5.06
C MET A 440 36.25 5.28 3.76
N GLN A 441 36.22 4.51 2.66
CA GLN A 441 35.64 4.99 1.41
C GLN A 441 34.12 5.12 1.53
N PRO A 442 33.48 6.07 0.80
CA PRO A 442 32.03 6.14 0.76
C PRO A 442 31.47 4.88 0.10
N PHE A 443 30.32 4.41 0.59
CA PHE A 443 29.70 3.15 0.19
C PHE A 443 28.69 3.35 -0.94
N TYR A 444 27.77 4.30 -0.76
CA TYR A 444 26.60 4.46 -1.63
C TYR A 444 26.92 5.28 -2.89
N LYS A 445 27.56 6.44 -2.73
CA LYS A 445 27.95 7.36 -3.83
C LYS A 445 26.79 7.74 -4.75
N LEU A 446 25.58 7.88 -4.21
CA LEU A 446 24.37 8.16 -4.99
C LEU A 446 24.24 9.65 -5.29
N SER A 447 23.87 9.95 -6.53
CA SER A 447 23.67 11.30 -7.04
C SER A 447 22.19 11.64 -7.20
N SER A 448 21.38 10.65 -7.57
CA SER A 448 19.95 10.76 -7.86
C SER A 448 19.15 9.66 -7.16
N ILE A 449 17.81 9.76 -7.20
CA ILE A 449 16.94 8.70 -6.68
C ILE A 449 17.04 7.42 -7.51
N ASP A 450 17.32 7.51 -8.81
CA ASP A 450 17.43 6.35 -9.70
C ASP A 450 18.62 5.46 -9.33
N ASP A 451 19.66 6.05 -8.74
CA ASP A 451 20.80 5.30 -8.23
C ASP A 451 20.42 4.37 -7.06
N LEU A 452 19.26 4.57 -6.40
CA LEU A 452 18.77 3.68 -5.33
C LEU A 452 18.27 2.33 -5.86
N LEU A 453 18.02 2.18 -7.17
CA LEU A 453 17.53 0.94 -7.75
C LEU A 453 18.52 -0.21 -7.51
N GLY A 454 18.05 -1.28 -6.87
CA GLY A 454 18.86 -2.43 -6.47
C GLY A 454 19.49 -2.33 -5.08
N HIS A 455 19.44 -1.16 -4.43
CA HIS A 455 19.90 -1.05 -3.04
C HIS A 455 18.92 -1.70 -2.06
N LEU A 456 19.50 -2.25 -1.00
CA LEU A 456 18.75 -2.95 0.03
C LEU A 456 18.26 -1.98 1.11
N VAL A 457 17.03 -2.23 1.55
CA VAL A 457 16.40 -1.58 2.67
C VAL A 457 16.05 -2.61 3.75
N ALA A 458 15.97 -2.16 5.00
CA ALA A 458 15.34 -2.89 6.08
C ALA A 458 13.97 -2.26 6.34
N ALA A 459 12.91 -3.03 6.14
CA ALA A 459 11.55 -2.64 6.50
C ALA A 459 11.20 -3.20 7.88
N LEU A 460 10.62 -2.38 8.75
CA LEU A 460 10.34 -2.73 10.14
C LEU A 460 8.98 -2.19 10.54
N SER A 461 8.14 -3.08 11.04
CA SER A 461 6.80 -2.76 11.49
C SER A 461 6.78 -2.27 12.93
N PRO A 462 5.83 -1.39 13.29
CA PRO A 462 5.60 -1.04 14.69
C PRO A 462 5.27 -2.30 15.50
N HIS A 463 5.57 -2.29 16.78
CA HIS A 463 5.40 -3.38 17.74
C HIS A 463 6.14 -4.67 17.37
N THR A 464 7.16 -4.60 16.52
CA THR A 464 8.04 -5.74 16.20
C THR A 464 9.50 -5.41 16.50
N TYR A 465 10.37 -6.43 16.45
CA TYR A 465 11.81 -6.24 16.62
C TYR A 465 12.68 -6.95 15.56
N ALA A 466 12.03 -7.45 14.50
CA ALA A 466 12.68 -8.10 13.37
C ALA A 466 12.41 -7.26 12.11
N GLY A 467 13.46 -6.66 11.57
CA GLY A 467 13.40 -6.01 10.26
C GLY A 467 13.47 -7.05 9.15
N VAL A 468 12.86 -6.79 8.01
CA VAL A 468 12.91 -7.66 6.83
C VAL A 468 13.65 -6.93 5.72
N VAL A 469 14.64 -7.59 5.12
CA VAL A 469 15.39 -7.02 4.01
C VAL A 469 14.53 -7.00 2.75
N GLY A 470 14.47 -5.86 2.09
CA GLY A 470 13.87 -5.70 0.77
C GLY A 470 14.84 -5.02 -0.19
N ARG A 471 14.54 -5.06 -1.49
CA ARG A 471 15.32 -4.43 -2.56
C ARG A 471 14.46 -3.44 -3.32
N ILE A 472 14.93 -2.21 -3.49
CA ILE A 472 14.18 -1.19 -4.23
C ILE A 472 14.23 -1.50 -5.73
N ILE A 473 13.07 -1.61 -6.39
CA ILE A 473 13.00 -1.86 -7.84
C ILE A 473 12.29 -0.78 -8.63
N GLY A 474 11.70 0.21 -7.95
CA GLY A 474 11.04 1.32 -8.61
C GLY A 474 10.40 2.29 -7.65
N PHE A 475 9.75 3.29 -8.23
CA PHE A 475 9.16 4.40 -7.50
C PHE A 475 7.72 4.62 -7.93
N THR A 476 6.92 5.13 -6.99
CA THR A 476 5.55 5.55 -7.24
C THR A 476 5.32 6.96 -6.71
N ASP A 477 4.40 7.69 -7.35
CA ASP A 477 3.92 8.98 -6.84
C ASP A 477 2.90 8.79 -5.71
N SER A 478 2.40 7.57 -5.48
CA SER A 478 1.57 7.27 -4.31
C SER A 478 2.35 7.47 -3.00
N LEU A 479 1.62 7.65 -1.90
CA LEU A 479 2.19 7.73 -0.55
C LEU A 479 2.30 6.35 0.13
N ALA A 480 2.32 5.27 -0.66
CA ALA A 480 2.36 3.90 -0.16
C ALA A 480 3.63 3.15 -0.57
N CYS A 481 4.10 2.29 0.33
CA CYS A 481 5.07 1.25 0.02
C CYS A 481 4.33 0.05 -0.60
N LEU A 482 4.58 -0.17 -1.88
CA LEU A 482 4.00 -1.27 -2.65
C LEU A 482 4.95 -2.47 -2.63
N ALA A 483 4.50 -3.59 -2.08
CA ALA A 483 5.31 -4.81 -2.03
C ALA A 483 4.46 -6.08 -2.07
N HIS A 484 5.12 -7.21 -2.28
CA HIS A 484 4.46 -8.51 -2.29
C HIS A 484 3.72 -8.76 -0.96
N PRO A 485 2.51 -9.33 -0.95
CA PRO A 485 1.77 -9.66 0.28
C PRO A 485 2.60 -10.45 1.31
N ILE A 486 3.34 -11.47 0.86
CA ILE A 486 4.32 -12.20 1.67
C ILE A 486 5.36 -11.28 2.34
N PHE A 487 5.83 -10.23 1.66
CA PHE A 487 6.75 -9.25 2.27
C PHE A 487 6.10 -8.46 3.39
N HIS A 488 4.84 -8.02 3.22
CA HIS A 488 4.07 -7.36 4.28
C HIS A 488 3.83 -8.30 5.47
N ALA A 489 3.34 -9.52 5.22
CA ALA A 489 3.11 -10.51 6.26
C ALA A 489 4.40 -10.95 6.99
N ALA A 490 5.55 -11.01 6.31
CA ALA A 490 6.83 -11.35 6.94
C ALA A 490 7.24 -10.36 8.04
N LYS A 491 6.70 -9.13 8.01
CA LYS A 491 6.91 -8.12 9.04
C LYS A 491 5.85 -8.16 10.14
N ARG A 492 5.00 -9.19 10.16
CA ARG A 492 3.86 -9.39 11.07
C ARG A 492 2.87 -8.24 11.01
N ARG A 493 2.52 -7.85 9.78
CA ARG A 493 1.56 -6.78 9.50
C ARG A 493 0.61 -7.16 8.40
N ASP A 494 -0.58 -6.62 8.55
CA ASP A 494 -1.67 -6.72 7.61
C ASP A 494 -1.64 -5.50 6.68
N CYS A 495 -2.42 -5.56 5.61
CA CYS A 495 -2.58 -4.46 4.66
C CYS A 495 -3.94 -3.75 4.85
N ASP A 496 -4.31 -3.47 6.10
CA ASP A 496 -5.59 -2.86 6.51
C ASP A 496 -5.48 -1.35 6.84
N GLY A 497 -4.43 -0.69 6.35
CA GLY A 497 -4.09 0.70 6.65
C GLY A 497 -2.91 0.87 7.62
N ASP A 498 -2.23 -0.23 7.94
CA ASP A 498 -0.97 -0.23 8.67
C ASP A 498 0.18 0.46 7.91
N GLU A 499 1.15 0.94 8.69
CA GLU A 499 2.33 1.66 8.21
C GLU A 499 3.59 0.93 8.67
N ASP A 500 4.57 0.83 7.76
CA ASP A 500 5.89 0.32 8.08
C ASP A 500 6.96 1.41 7.93
N SER A 501 8.03 1.23 8.69
CA SER A 501 9.23 2.06 8.54
C SER A 501 10.23 1.40 7.59
N ILE A 502 10.82 2.19 6.70
CA ILE A 502 11.86 1.77 5.77
C ILE A 502 13.16 2.50 6.13
N MET A 503 14.27 1.76 6.14
CA MET A 503 15.63 2.23 6.42
C MET A 503 16.56 1.74 5.32
N LEU A 504 17.55 2.53 4.88
CA LEU A 504 18.65 1.98 4.08
C LEU A 504 19.40 0.93 4.91
N LEU A 505 19.66 -0.26 4.38
CA LEU A 505 20.12 -1.41 5.17
C LEU A 505 21.41 -1.13 5.98
N LEU A 506 22.33 -0.33 5.44
CA LEU A 506 23.56 0.00 6.15
C LEU A 506 23.34 0.90 7.38
N ASP A 507 22.26 1.69 7.44
CA ASP A 507 21.96 2.57 8.57
C ASP A 507 21.78 1.80 9.90
N PRO A 508 20.85 0.82 10.02
CA PRO A 508 20.74 0.03 11.24
C PRO A 508 21.98 -0.81 11.52
N LEU A 509 22.83 -1.12 10.55
CA LEU A 509 24.06 -1.86 10.83
C LEU A 509 25.14 -1.02 11.54
N ILE A 510 25.19 0.30 11.29
CA ILE A 510 26.25 1.17 11.82
C ILE A 510 25.77 2.17 12.88
N ASN A 511 24.47 2.47 12.93
CA ASN A 511 23.90 3.48 13.81
C ASN A 511 23.03 2.91 14.93
N PHE A 512 22.54 1.68 14.79
CA PHE A 512 21.83 0.99 15.87
C PHE A 512 22.78 0.62 17.01
N SER A 513 22.29 0.73 18.25
CA SER A 513 22.94 0.11 19.40
C SER A 513 21.94 -0.26 20.49
N LYS A 514 22.11 -1.45 21.09
CA LYS A 514 21.35 -1.87 22.27
C LYS A 514 21.53 -0.90 23.46
N LEU A 515 22.65 -0.17 23.50
CA LEU A 515 22.97 0.82 24.54
C LEU A 515 22.09 2.08 24.47
N TYR A 516 21.40 2.31 23.36
CA TYR A 516 20.47 3.43 23.19
C TYR A 516 19.03 3.07 23.60
N LEU A 517 18.73 1.77 23.68
CA LEU A 517 17.37 1.32 23.93
C LEU A 517 16.89 1.73 25.33
N PRO A 518 15.64 2.22 25.45
CA PRO A 518 15.05 2.55 26.74
C PRO A 518 15.08 1.36 27.71
N ALA A 519 15.40 1.60 28.99
CA ALA A 519 15.49 0.56 30.02
C ALA A 519 14.13 0.03 30.51
N ARG A 520 13.02 0.55 29.98
CA ARG A 520 11.66 0.16 30.38
C ARG A 520 11.17 -1.07 29.61
N VAL A 521 10.16 -1.74 30.17
CA VAL A 521 9.41 -2.80 29.47
C VAL A 521 8.90 -2.25 28.12
N GLY A 522 9.10 -3.02 27.05
CA GLY A 522 8.76 -2.60 25.68
C GLY A 522 9.81 -1.69 25.00
N GLY A 523 10.90 -1.31 25.67
CA GLY A 523 11.97 -0.48 25.07
C GLY A 523 12.66 -1.12 23.85
N ARG A 524 12.61 -2.45 23.75
CA ARG A 524 13.11 -3.26 22.63
C ARG A 524 12.17 -3.31 21.42
N MET A 525 10.90 -3.00 21.61
CA MET A 525 9.92 -3.01 20.51
C MET A 525 10.19 -1.83 19.58
N ASP A 526 9.80 -1.97 18.32
CA ASP A 526 10.09 -1.04 17.22
C ASP A 526 11.60 -0.88 16.96
N THR A 527 12.41 -1.92 17.08
CA THR A 527 13.87 -1.81 16.84
C THR A 527 14.39 -2.95 15.99
N PRO A 528 15.37 -2.76 15.10
CA PRO A 528 15.89 -3.81 14.24
C PRO A 528 16.88 -4.71 15.00
N LEU A 529 16.41 -5.36 16.09
CA LEU A 529 17.23 -6.27 16.89
C LEU A 529 17.63 -7.52 16.11
N LEU A 530 16.75 -7.97 15.22
CA LEU A 530 16.97 -9.05 14.27
C LEU A 530 16.71 -8.52 12.85
N ILE A 531 17.36 -9.14 11.87
CA ILE A 531 17.14 -8.85 10.45
C ILE A 531 16.92 -10.17 9.72
N THR A 532 15.73 -10.35 9.17
CA THR A 532 15.38 -11.45 8.27
C THR A 532 15.88 -11.11 6.87
N VAL A 533 16.87 -11.88 6.41
CA VAL A 533 17.52 -11.64 5.11
C VAL A 533 16.78 -12.32 3.97
N ILE A 534 16.26 -13.53 4.20
CA ILE A 534 15.51 -14.32 3.23
C ILE A 534 14.16 -14.66 3.87
N ILE A 535 13.07 -14.41 3.16
CA ILE A 535 11.74 -14.77 3.61
C ILE A 535 11.44 -16.21 3.19
N ASP A 536 10.99 -17.03 4.13
CA ASP A 536 10.29 -18.28 3.82
C ASP A 536 8.78 -17.99 3.77
N PRO A 537 8.13 -18.07 2.59
CA PRO A 537 6.69 -17.87 2.46
C PRO A 537 5.84 -18.75 3.36
N ARG A 538 6.36 -19.90 3.82
CA ARG A 538 5.61 -20.85 4.67
C ARG A 538 5.54 -20.40 6.13
N GLU A 539 6.41 -19.49 6.54
CA GLU A 539 6.55 -19.02 7.93
C GLU A 539 5.90 -17.64 8.17
N VAL A 540 5.36 -17.02 7.12
CA VAL A 540 4.64 -15.73 7.25
C VAL A 540 3.21 -15.94 7.74
N ASP A 541 2.57 -14.83 8.09
CA ASP A 541 1.19 -14.82 8.58
C ASP A 541 0.17 -15.39 7.57
N GLU A 542 -0.90 -15.99 8.10
CA GLU A 542 -1.92 -16.71 7.34
C GLU A 542 -2.73 -15.79 6.40
N GLN A 543 -2.87 -14.50 6.71
CA GLN A 543 -3.61 -13.58 5.85
C GLN A 543 -3.03 -13.53 4.43
N ALA A 544 -1.70 -13.53 4.29
CA ALA A 544 -1.06 -13.58 2.98
C ALA A 544 -1.25 -14.93 2.27
N HIS A 545 -1.48 -16.01 3.02
CA HIS A 545 -1.76 -17.33 2.45
C HIS A 545 -3.18 -17.44 1.90
N ASN A 546 -4.10 -16.61 2.37
CA ASN A 546 -5.50 -16.62 1.94
C ASN A 546 -5.74 -15.84 0.64
N LEU A 547 -4.77 -15.05 0.16
CA LEU A 547 -4.89 -14.35 -1.12
C LEU A 547 -5.11 -15.34 -2.27
N ASP A 548 -6.19 -15.12 -3.03
CA ASP A 548 -6.50 -15.89 -4.23
C ASP A 548 -5.52 -15.57 -5.37
N VAL A 549 -5.15 -16.61 -6.13
CA VAL A 549 -4.13 -16.51 -7.18
C VAL A 549 -4.71 -16.73 -8.58
N ILE A 550 -6.02 -16.55 -8.72
CA ILE A 550 -6.73 -16.77 -9.98
C ILE A 550 -6.64 -15.56 -10.89
N ASP A 551 -6.53 -15.81 -12.20
CA ASP A 551 -6.66 -14.79 -13.25
C ASP A 551 -8.11 -14.66 -13.75
N ARG A 552 -8.98 -15.60 -13.36
CA ARG A 552 -10.38 -15.65 -13.72
C ARG A 552 -11.22 -16.26 -12.60
N ILE A 553 -12.28 -15.55 -12.20
CA ILE A 553 -13.25 -16.05 -11.23
C ILE A 553 -14.14 -17.11 -11.91
N PRO A 554 -14.25 -18.33 -11.36
CA PRO A 554 -15.03 -19.40 -11.97
C PRO A 554 -16.54 -19.12 -11.88
N LEU A 555 -17.31 -19.58 -12.88
CA LEU A 555 -18.77 -19.43 -12.89
C LEU A 555 -19.46 -19.89 -11.60
N GLU A 556 -18.98 -20.99 -11.01
CA GLU A 556 -19.52 -21.55 -9.76
C GLU A 556 -19.47 -20.57 -8.59
N PHE A 557 -18.47 -19.69 -8.54
CA PHE A 557 -18.40 -18.63 -7.53
C PHE A 557 -19.56 -17.65 -7.68
N TYR A 558 -19.85 -17.20 -8.91
CA TYR A 558 -20.98 -16.32 -9.19
C TYR A 558 -22.33 -17.00 -8.92
N GLU A 559 -22.48 -18.27 -9.30
CA GLU A 559 -23.69 -19.06 -9.01
C GLU A 559 -23.91 -19.27 -7.50
N ALA A 560 -22.84 -19.38 -6.72
CA ALA A 560 -22.90 -19.43 -5.26
C ALA A 560 -23.23 -18.06 -4.65
N ALA A 561 -22.66 -16.98 -5.19
CA ALA A 561 -22.94 -15.61 -4.78
C ALA A 561 -24.40 -15.21 -5.03
N GLU A 562 -25.02 -15.66 -6.13
CA GLU A 562 -26.44 -15.42 -6.39
C GLU A 562 -27.37 -15.99 -5.31
N LYS A 563 -26.93 -17.07 -4.67
CA LYS A 563 -27.61 -17.78 -3.60
C LYS A 563 -27.12 -17.36 -2.21
N GLU A 564 -26.26 -16.34 -2.15
CA GLU A 564 -25.62 -15.83 -0.93
C GLU A 564 -25.01 -16.94 -0.06
N ARG A 565 -24.37 -17.92 -0.71
CA ARG A 565 -23.72 -19.03 -0.03
C ARG A 565 -22.51 -18.59 0.77
N HIS A 566 -22.13 -19.42 1.72
CA HIS A 566 -20.97 -19.18 2.56
C HIS A 566 -19.65 -19.55 1.85
N ILE A 567 -18.59 -18.75 2.00
CA ILE A 567 -17.32 -18.95 1.27
C ILE A 567 -16.66 -20.30 1.55
N SER A 568 -16.88 -20.87 2.73
CA SER A 568 -16.33 -22.18 3.12
C SER A 568 -16.76 -23.33 2.19
N GLU A 569 -17.88 -23.22 1.48
CA GLU A 569 -18.31 -24.20 0.46
C GLU A 569 -17.37 -24.24 -0.75
N LEU A 570 -16.67 -23.13 -1.03
CA LEU A 570 -15.81 -22.96 -2.21
C LEU A 570 -14.33 -22.80 -1.88
N ALA A 571 -13.98 -22.41 -0.65
CA ALA A 571 -12.60 -22.08 -0.26
C ALA A 571 -11.60 -23.18 -0.62
N GLY A 572 -11.95 -24.46 -0.48
CA GLY A 572 -11.08 -25.59 -0.84
C GLY A 572 -10.83 -25.79 -2.34
N ARG A 573 -11.57 -25.08 -3.20
CA ARG A 573 -11.51 -25.17 -4.67
C ARG A 573 -10.88 -23.95 -5.31
N ILE A 574 -10.78 -22.84 -4.57
CA ILE A 574 -10.18 -21.60 -5.04
C ILE A 574 -8.69 -21.64 -4.67
N PRO A 575 -7.78 -21.63 -5.66
CA PRO A 575 -6.36 -21.67 -5.35
C PRO A 575 -5.93 -20.37 -4.69
N THR A 576 -5.24 -20.50 -3.55
CA THR A 576 -4.62 -19.41 -2.81
C THR A 576 -3.10 -19.59 -2.74
N ILE A 577 -2.38 -18.57 -2.27
CA ILE A 577 -0.94 -18.69 -2.00
C ILE A 577 -0.66 -19.87 -1.06
N GLY A 578 -1.42 -20.01 0.02
CA GLY A 578 -1.28 -21.10 0.99
C GLY A 578 -1.51 -22.48 0.36
N TYR A 579 -2.48 -22.59 -0.54
CA TYR A 579 -2.72 -23.82 -1.30
C TYR A 579 -1.50 -24.20 -2.15
N LEU A 580 -0.93 -23.24 -2.90
CA LEU A 580 0.26 -23.49 -3.73
C LEU A 580 1.47 -23.92 -2.88
N LEU A 581 1.69 -23.25 -1.75
CA LEU A 581 2.78 -23.56 -0.83
C LEU A 581 2.65 -24.97 -0.23
N LYS A 582 1.46 -25.33 0.26
CA LYS A 582 1.17 -26.68 0.79
C LYS A 582 1.35 -27.76 -0.27
N ALA A 583 1.02 -27.45 -1.53
CA ALA A 583 1.19 -28.36 -2.66
C ALA A 583 2.62 -28.39 -3.24
N GLY A 584 3.57 -27.60 -2.71
CA GLY A 584 4.94 -27.50 -3.23
C GLY A 584 5.03 -26.97 -4.66
N ARG A 585 4.04 -26.17 -5.09
CA ARG A 585 3.99 -25.57 -6.43
C ARG A 585 4.72 -24.23 -6.45
N GLU A 586 5.17 -23.84 -7.64
CA GLU A 586 5.70 -22.50 -7.88
C GLU A 586 4.62 -21.45 -7.56
N LEU A 587 5.00 -20.37 -6.88
CA LEU A 587 4.13 -19.22 -6.61
C LEU A 587 3.95 -18.44 -7.91
N ARG A 588 3.03 -18.88 -8.75
CA ARG A 588 2.54 -18.10 -9.89
C ARG A 588 1.20 -17.49 -9.52
N ILE A 589 1.18 -16.17 -9.42
CA ILE A 589 0.01 -15.43 -8.97
C ILE A 589 -0.74 -14.89 -10.19
N GLY A 590 -2.03 -15.19 -10.29
CA GLY A 590 -2.95 -14.53 -11.22
C GLY A 590 -3.51 -13.22 -10.65
N TYR A 591 -4.10 -12.40 -11.53
CA TYR A 591 -4.92 -11.28 -11.12
C TYR A 591 -6.05 -11.07 -12.13
N THR A 592 -7.19 -10.56 -11.66
CA THR A 592 -8.41 -10.42 -12.48
C THR A 592 -8.49 -9.08 -13.20
N HIS A 593 -8.05 -7.99 -12.54
CA HIS A 593 -8.23 -6.62 -13.02
C HIS A 593 -6.90 -5.92 -13.31
N PRO A 594 -6.57 -5.64 -14.59
CA PRO A 594 -5.37 -4.89 -14.91
C PRO A 594 -5.53 -3.41 -14.61
N GLN A 595 -4.56 -2.84 -13.88
CA GLN A 595 -4.50 -1.42 -13.60
C GLN A 595 -3.57 -0.69 -14.58
N ARG A 596 -3.94 0.54 -14.98
CA ARG A 596 -3.07 1.39 -15.81
C ARG A 596 -2.03 2.14 -14.98
N SER A 597 -2.35 2.43 -13.72
CA SER A 597 -1.55 3.22 -12.79
C SER A 597 -1.55 2.54 -11.41
N LEU A 598 -0.49 2.73 -10.64
CA LEU A 598 -0.41 2.36 -9.22
C LEU A 598 -0.64 3.57 -8.29
N THR A 599 -1.05 4.69 -8.87
CA THR A 599 -1.29 5.96 -8.18
C THR A 599 -2.73 6.40 -8.41
N ALA A 600 -3.44 6.70 -7.32
CA ALA A 600 -4.75 7.36 -7.35
C ALA A 600 -4.59 8.89 -7.43
N HIS A 601 -5.58 9.57 -8.01
CA HIS A 601 -5.63 11.03 -8.08
C HIS A 601 -6.94 11.55 -7.45
N PRO A 602 -6.89 12.53 -6.53
CA PRO A 602 -5.69 13.16 -5.98
C PRO A 602 -4.81 12.18 -5.17
N VAL A 603 -3.50 12.45 -5.13
CA VAL A 603 -2.52 11.59 -4.45
C VAL A 603 -2.64 11.70 -2.94
N GLU A 604 -2.93 12.92 -2.46
CA GLU A 604 -3.16 13.21 -1.05
C GLU A 604 -4.65 13.39 -0.83
N SER A 605 -5.14 12.81 0.26
CA SER A 605 -6.48 13.08 0.76
C SER A 605 -6.63 14.57 1.10
N SER A 606 -7.86 15.08 1.05
CA SER A 606 -8.15 16.46 1.41
C SER A 606 -8.17 16.72 2.92
N TYR A 607 -7.88 15.71 3.75
CA TYR A 607 -7.86 15.77 5.21
C TYR A 607 -6.47 16.16 5.70
#